data_AF-A0A834Y0N4-F1
#
_entry.id   AF-A0A834Y0N4-F1
#
_cell.length_a   1.000
_cell.length_b   1.000
_cell.length_c   1.000
_cell.angle_alpha   90.00
_cell.angle_beta   90.00
_cell.angle_gamma   90.00
#
_symmetry.space_group_name_H-M   'P 1'
#
loop_
_entity.id
_entity.type
_entity.pdbx_description
1 polymer ?
#
loop_
_entity_poly.entity_id
_entity_poly.type
_entity_poly.pdbx_seq_one_letter_code
_entity_poly.pdbx_strand_id
1 'polypeptide(L)'
;MQTKADIRRECRKQTGVAWDPLSKFKNGDFNENDPKLKCYLKCFMQKYGIFGDDSIYIDRVLRYLPYSMQKTSKNTLEKCNLIPSTDSCDKAFQLLKCYFKSQPEVIFLKLLYYFTV
;
A
#
# COMPACT_ATOMS: atom_id res chain seq x y z
N MET A 1 -17.80 -7.80 8.74
CA MET A 1 -16.90 -7.19 7.74
C MET A 1 -15.99 -6.22 8.49
N GLN A 2 -14.66 -6.39 8.46
CA GLN A 2 -13.74 -5.53 9.23
C GLN A 2 -13.79 -4.09 8.70
N THR A 3 -13.81 -3.11 9.60
CA THR A 3 -13.72 -1.69 9.20
C THR A 3 -12.26 -1.28 8.99
N LYS A 4 -12.04 -0.16 8.32
CA LYS A 4 -10.68 0.34 8.04
C LYS A 4 -9.88 0.61 9.32
N ALA A 5 -10.57 1.15 10.33
CA ALA A 5 -10.04 1.40 11.66
C ALA A 5 -9.52 0.12 12.31
N ASP A 6 -10.26 -0.98 12.13
CA ASP A 6 -9.91 -2.30 12.67
C ASP A 6 -8.66 -2.85 11.99
N ILE A 7 -8.57 -2.76 10.66
CA ILE A 7 -7.40 -3.22 9.88
C ILE A 7 -6.15 -2.47 10.31
N ARG A 8 -6.23 -1.14 10.46
CA ARG A 8 -5.12 -0.30 10.87
C ARG A 8 -4.56 -0.72 12.24
N ARG A 9 -5.46 -0.90 13.20
CA ARG A 9 -5.10 -1.30 14.57
C ARG A 9 -4.57 -2.73 14.62
N GLU A 10 -5.20 -3.64 13.88
CA GLU A 10 -4.80 -5.04 13.80
C GLU A 10 -3.41 -5.18 13.19
N CYS A 11 -3.17 -4.60 12.02
CA CYS A 11 -1.87 -4.68 11.37
C CYS A 11 -0.77 -4.02 12.21
N ARG A 12 -1.06 -2.90 12.88
CA ARG A 12 -0.08 -2.30 13.80
C ARG A 12 0.24 -3.22 14.98
N LYS A 13 -0.78 -3.88 15.56
CA LYS A 13 -0.57 -4.86 16.65
C LYS A 13 0.24 -6.06 16.17
N GLN A 14 -0.02 -6.55 14.96
CA GLN A 14 0.68 -7.70 14.38
C GLN A 14 2.15 -7.40 14.08
N THR A 15 2.47 -6.22 13.52
CA THR A 15 3.84 -5.89 13.12
C THR A 15 4.64 -5.15 14.17
N GLY A 16 3.96 -4.56 15.16
CA GLY A 16 4.59 -3.74 16.20
C GLY A 16 5.18 -2.42 15.68
N VAL A 17 4.74 -1.94 14.51
CA VAL A 17 5.21 -0.68 13.93
C VAL A 17 4.81 0.51 14.80
N ALA A 18 5.73 1.48 14.94
CA ALA A 18 5.43 2.76 15.59
C ALA A 18 4.53 3.64 14.70
N TRP A 19 3.89 4.65 15.29
CA TRP A 19 3.08 5.60 14.52
C TRP A 19 3.91 6.54 13.65
N ASP A 20 5.14 6.86 14.07
CA ASP A 20 5.98 7.84 13.38
C ASP A 20 6.37 7.42 11.96
N PRO A 21 6.88 6.18 11.71
CA PRO A 21 7.15 5.71 10.34
C PRO A 21 5.91 5.69 9.44
N LEU A 22 4.74 5.37 10.00
CA LEU A 22 3.47 5.38 9.28
C LEU A 22 3.08 6.80 8.85
N SER A 23 3.26 7.77 9.76
CA SER A 23 2.98 9.18 9.49
C SER A 23 3.89 9.74 8.40
N LYS A 24 5.19 9.47 8.50
CA LYS A 24 6.19 9.85 7.48
C LYS A 24 5.88 9.25 6.11
N PHE A 25 5.62 7.95 6.05
CA PHE A 25 5.24 7.28 4.81
C PHE A 25 3.98 7.89 4.18
N LYS A 26 2.97 8.19 5.00
CA LYS A 26 1.73 8.86 4.55
C LYS A 26 2.02 10.24 3.93
N ASN A 27 3.01 10.95 4.44
CA ASN A 27 3.43 12.26 3.93
C ASN A 27 4.39 12.16 2.72
N GLY A 28 4.62 10.96 2.18
CA GLY A 28 5.49 10.75 1.04
C GLY A 28 6.98 10.64 1.38
N ASP A 29 7.33 10.52 2.66
CA ASP A 29 8.70 10.21 3.06
C ASP A 29 8.93 8.70 2.98
N PHE A 30 9.69 8.29 1.96
CA PHE A 30 10.03 6.90 1.67
C PHE A 30 11.49 6.56 2.00
N ASN A 31 12.15 7.38 2.82
CA ASN A 31 13.52 7.14 3.29
C ASN A 31 13.56 6.15 4.46
N GLU A 32 12.42 5.88 5.08
CA GLU A 32 12.31 4.88 6.14
C GLU A 32 12.57 3.47 5.61
N ASN A 33 13.50 2.77 6.26
CA ASN A 33 13.82 1.37 5.98
C ASN A 33 13.34 0.43 7.10
N ASP A 34 12.38 0.87 7.93
CA ASP A 34 11.81 0.08 9.02
C ASP A 34 11.12 -1.19 8.47
N PRO A 35 11.64 -2.41 8.77
CA PRO A 35 11.01 -3.66 8.33
C PRO A 35 9.56 -3.80 8.82
N LYS A 36 9.23 -3.25 9.99
CA LYS A 36 7.88 -3.30 10.56
C LYS A 36 6.90 -2.44 9.77
N LEU A 37 7.36 -1.30 9.24
CA LEU A 37 6.58 -0.47 8.31
C LEU A 37 6.28 -1.25 7.03
N LYS A 38 7.30 -1.87 6.42
CA LYS A 38 7.13 -2.66 5.20
C LYS A 38 6.10 -3.78 5.38
N CYS A 39 6.23 -4.55 6.46
CA CYS A 39 5.29 -5.62 6.77
C CYS A 39 3.91 -5.10 7.17
N TYR A 40 3.81 -3.91 7.76
CA TYR A 40 2.52 -3.29 8.05
C TYR A 40 1.76 -2.99 6.75
N LEU A 41 2.44 -2.46 5.74
CA LEU A 41 1.85 -2.19 4.43
C LEU A 41 1.39 -3.48 3.75
N LYS A 42 2.20 -4.55 3.82
CA LYS A 42 1.79 -5.88 3.36
C LYS A 42 0.51 -6.35 4.06
N CYS A 43 0.50 -6.36 5.40
CA CYS A 43 -0.67 -6.76 6.18
C CYS A 43 -1.92 -5.99 5.75
N PHE A 44 -1.80 -4.66 5.63
CA PHE A 44 -2.89 -3.81 5.22
C PHE A 44 -3.42 -4.24 3.84
N MET A 45 -2.56 -4.38 2.84
CA MET A 45 -2.96 -4.80 1.49
C MET A 45 -3.59 -6.21 1.45
N GLN A 46 -3.09 -7.14 2.26
CA GLN A 46 -3.67 -8.50 2.38
C GLN A 46 -5.07 -8.47 2.99
N LYS A 47 -5.30 -7.65 4.02
CA LYS A 47 -6.63 -7.49 4.65
C LYS A 47 -7.66 -6.88 3.70
N TYR A 48 -7.23 -6.03 2.77
CA TYR A 48 -8.08 -5.53 1.67
C TYR A 48 -8.25 -6.53 0.51
N GLY A 49 -7.56 -7.68 0.58
CA GLY A 49 -7.62 -8.74 -0.40
C GLY A 49 -6.98 -8.37 -1.74
N ILE A 50 -6.10 -7.36 -1.77
CA ILE A 50 -5.44 -6.89 -3.00
C ILE A 50 -4.01 -7.39 -3.15
N PHE A 51 -3.45 -8.04 -2.13
CA PHE A 51 -2.10 -8.59 -2.15
C PHE A 51 -2.14 -10.04 -1.69
N GLY A 52 -1.41 -10.91 -2.40
CA GLY A 52 -1.24 -12.32 -2.07
C GLY A 52 -0.02 -12.53 -1.18
N ASP A 53 0.73 -13.60 -1.44
CA ASP A 53 1.96 -13.87 -0.72
C ASP A 53 3.09 -12.96 -1.18
N ASP A 54 3.33 -12.87 -2.50
CA ASP A 54 4.46 -12.11 -3.08
C ASP A 54 4.06 -11.16 -4.24
N SER A 55 2.77 -10.98 -4.50
CA SER A 55 2.32 -10.14 -5.61
C SER A 55 0.99 -9.46 -5.37
N ILE A 56 0.77 -8.36 -6.11
CA ILE A 56 -0.49 -7.63 -6.10
C ILE A 56 -1.50 -8.25 -7.08
N TYR A 57 -2.77 -8.28 -6.69
CA TYR A 57 -3.87 -8.59 -7.57
C TYR A 57 -4.39 -7.32 -8.25
N ILE A 58 -3.78 -6.93 -9.36
CA ILE A 58 -4.05 -5.65 -10.05
C ILE A 58 -5.54 -5.44 -10.30
N ASP A 59 -6.25 -6.44 -10.86
CA ASP A 59 -7.67 -6.32 -11.14
C ASP A 59 -8.52 -6.02 -9.89
N ARG A 60 -8.08 -6.52 -8.73
CA ARG A 60 -8.76 -6.22 -7.45
C ARG A 60 -8.52 -4.78 -7.02
N VAL A 61 -7.33 -4.24 -7.25
CA VAL A 61 -6.99 -2.84 -6.96
C VAL A 61 -7.82 -1.90 -7.83
N LEU A 62 -7.98 -2.20 -9.12
CA LEU A 62 -8.72 -1.36 -10.06
C LEU A 62 -10.18 -1.15 -9.65
N ARG A 63 -10.80 -2.12 -8.97
CA ARG A 63 -12.17 -1.99 -8.42
C ARG A 63 -12.31 -0.90 -7.36
N TYR A 64 -11.20 -0.50 -6.72
CA TYR A 64 -11.18 0.59 -5.76
C TYR A 64 -10.92 1.95 -6.41
N LEU A 65 -10.73 2.02 -7.73
CA LEU A 65 -10.37 3.24 -8.46
C LEU A 65 -11.52 3.71 -9.37
N PRO A 66 -11.66 5.04 -9.60
CA PRO A 66 -12.62 5.55 -10.56
C PRO A 66 -12.31 4.99 -11.95
N TYR A 67 -13.35 4.71 -12.74
CA TYR A 67 -13.20 4.07 -14.05
C TYR A 67 -12.22 4.81 -14.98
N SER A 68 -12.27 6.15 -14.97
CA SER A 68 -11.37 7.02 -15.76
C SER A 68 -9.88 6.80 -15.46
N MET A 69 -9.55 6.26 -14.29
CA MET A 69 -8.17 6.10 -13.83
C MET A 69 -7.68 4.65 -13.92
N GLN A 70 -8.58 3.70 -14.19
CA GLN A 70 -8.24 2.27 -14.14
C GLN A 70 -7.20 1.90 -15.18
N LYS A 71 -7.30 2.41 -16.41
CA LYS A 71 -6.33 2.12 -17.47
C LYS A 71 -4.92 2.60 -17.11
N THR A 72 -4.79 3.86 -16.70
CA THR A 72 -3.50 4.44 -16.29
C THR A 72 -2.95 3.72 -15.07
N SER A 73 -3.79 3.43 -14.07
CA SER A 73 -3.41 2.69 -12.86
C SER A 73 -2.96 1.27 -13.14
N LYS A 74 -3.63 0.56 -14.04
CA LYS A 74 -3.23 -0.78 -14.47
C LYS A 74 -1.81 -0.77 -15.02
N ASN A 75 -1.55 0.10 -16.00
CA ASN A 75 -0.24 0.22 -16.63
C ASN A 75 0.87 0.58 -15.61
N THR A 76 0.57 1.46 -14.65
CA THR A 76 1.52 1.81 -13.58
C THR A 76 1.75 0.64 -12.63
N LEU A 77 0.70 -0.04 -12.17
CA LEU A 77 0.81 -1.17 -11.25
C LEU A 77 1.56 -2.34 -11.87
N GLU A 78 1.35 -2.62 -13.16
CA GLU A 78 2.11 -3.64 -13.89
C GLU A 78 3.61 -3.34 -13.88
N LYS A 79 4.00 -2.09 -14.18
CA LYS A 79 5.41 -1.65 -14.11
C LYS A 79 5.98 -1.73 -12.70
N CYS A 80 5.24 -1.23 -11.70
CA CYS A 80 5.68 -1.27 -10.31
C CYS A 80 5.80 -2.70 -9.76
N ASN A 81 4.98 -3.63 -10.25
CA ASN A 81 5.03 -5.03 -9.86
C ASN A 81 6.27 -5.76 -10.40
N LEU A 82 7.01 -5.19 -11.35
CA LEU A 82 8.29 -5.74 -11.83
C LEU A 82 9.49 -5.31 -10.99
N ILE A 83 9.31 -4.38 -10.03
CA ILE A 83 10.41 -3.92 -9.19
C ILE A 83 10.90 -5.08 -8.32
N PRO A 84 12.22 -5.37 -8.32
CA PRO A 84 12.83 -6.37 -7.46
C PRO A 84 12.60 -6.04 -5.98
N SER A 85 12.45 -7.08 -5.17
CA SER A 85 12.28 -6.97 -3.72
C SER A 85 12.95 -8.14 -3.03
N THR A 86 13.38 -7.93 -1.79
CA THR A 86 14.05 -8.98 -1.00
C THR A 86 13.09 -10.01 -0.42
N ASP A 87 11.86 -9.60 -0.14
CA ASP A 87 10.81 -10.42 0.46
C ASP A 87 9.43 -9.81 0.20
N SER A 88 8.37 -10.52 0.59
CA SER A 88 6.97 -10.06 0.47
C SER A 88 6.65 -8.71 1.13
N CYS A 89 7.28 -8.37 2.26
CA CYS A 89 7.07 -7.09 2.92
C CYS A 89 7.72 -5.96 2.13
N ASP A 90 8.96 -6.17 1.69
CA ASP A 90 9.65 -5.25 0.80
C ASP A 90 8.91 -5.08 -0.52
N LYS A 91 8.33 -6.16 -1.07
CA LYS A 91 7.51 -6.10 -2.28
C LYS A 91 6.34 -5.12 -2.14
N ALA A 92 5.58 -5.23 -1.05
CA ALA A 92 4.46 -4.34 -0.78
C ALA A 92 4.93 -2.88 -0.66
N PHE A 93 6.06 -2.65 0.02
CA PHE A 93 6.65 -1.32 0.16
C PHE A 93 7.11 -0.72 -1.17
N GLN A 94 7.90 -1.45 -1.96
CA GLN A 94 8.40 -0.98 -3.26
C GLN A 94 7.26 -0.68 -4.23
N LEU A 95 6.22 -1.52 -4.22
CA LEU A 95 5.05 -1.31 -5.07
C LEU A 95 4.32 -0.02 -4.71
N LEU A 96 4.04 0.20 -3.42
CA LEU A 96 3.37 1.42 -2.97
C LEU A 96 4.25 2.64 -3.26
N LYS A 97 5.54 2.60 -2.94
CA LYS A 97 6.50 3.67 -3.23
C LYS A 97 6.52 4.03 -4.73
N CYS A 98 6.57 3.03 -5.61
CA CYS A 98 6.53 3.24 -7.06
C CYS A 98 5.21 3.84 -7.55
N TYR A 99 4.09 3.32 -7.04
CA TYR A 99 2.76 3.80 -7.42
C TYR A 99 2.57 5.25 -6.95
N PHE A 100 3.01 5.60 -5.74
CA PHE A 100 3.05 6.97 -5.21
C PHE A 100 3.81 7.94 -6.09
N LYS A 101 5.01 7.57 -6.51
CA LYS A 101 5.84 8.44 -7.35
C LYS A 101 5.25 8.62 -8.75
N SER A 102 4.55 7.61 -9.24
CA SER A 102 3.98 7.60 -10.59
C SER A 102 2.59 8.26 -10.68
N GLN A 103 1.85 8.28 -9.57
CA GLN A 103 0.45 8.68 -9.50
C GLN A 103 0.13 9.46 -8.20
N PRO A 104 0.81 10.60 -7.95
CA PRO A 104 0.64 11.36 -6.70
C PRO A 104 -0.80 11.87 -6.50
N GLU A 105 -1.48 12.30 -7.57
CA GLU A 105 -2.86 12.83 -7.50
C GLU A 105 -3.89 11.79 -7.04
N VAL A 106 -3.72 10.54 -7.46
CA VAL A 106 -4.63 9.41 -7.16
C VAL A 106 -4.58 9.06 -5.68
N ILE A 107 -3.38 9.19 -5.13
CA ILE A 107 -3.05 8.87 -3.77
C ILE A 107 -3.43 10.00 -2.81
N PHE A 108 -3.23 11.27 -3.21
CA PHE A 108 -3.64 12.43 -2.42
C PHE A 108 -5.14 12.38 -2.06
N LEU A 109 -5.97 11.92 -3.00
CA LEU A 109 -7.42 11.81 -2.82
C LEU A 109 -7.88 10.60 -1.98
N LYS A 110 -7.12 9.50 -1.94
CA LYS A 110 -7.61 8.23 -1.37
C LYS A 110 -6.84 7.73 -0.14
N LEU A 111 -5.55 7.99 0.03
CA LEU A 111 -4.83 7.54 1.23
C LEU A 111 -5.28 8.27 2.50
N LEU A 112 -5.75 9.51 2.37
CA LEU A 112 -6.47 10.20 3.45
C LEU A 112 -7.75 9.46 3.87
N TYR A 113 -8.36 8.65 3.00
CA TYR A 113 -9.56 7.88 3.31
C TYR A 113 -9.28 6.42 3.68
N TYR A 114 -8.12 5.86 3.32
CA TYR A 114 -7.76 4.46 3.62
C TYR A 114 -6.86 4.30 4.86
N PHE A 115 -5.97 5.25 5.16
CA PHE A 115 -5.04 5.16 6.30
C PHE A 115 -5.40 6.08 7.49
N THR A 116 -6.41 6.95 7.36
CA THR A 116 -6.78 7.93 8.39
C THR A 116 -8.07 7.61 9.15
N VAL A 117 -8.92 6.71 8.64
CA VAL A 117 -10.11 6.18 9.35
C VAL A 117 -9.90 4.75 9.82
#